data_AF-A0A4Y2UZJ3-F1
#
_entry.id   AF-A0A4Y2UZJ3-F1
#
_cell.length_a   1.000
_cell.length_b   1.000
_cell.length_c   1.000
_cell.angle_alpha   90.00
_cell.angle_beta   90.00
_cell.angle_gamma   90.00
#
_symmetry.space_group_name_H-M   'P 1'
#
loop_
_entity.id
_entity.type
_entity.pdbx_description
1 polymer ?
#
loop_
_entity_poly.entity_id
_entity_poly.type
_entity_poly.pdbx_seq_one_letter_code
_entity_poly.pdbx_strand_id
1 'polypeptide(L)'
;MDNITQEEKNVVDELRKRTINEMTSKLLEDDSVFYRFAKARDFDLAEAEAMLRKHIAWRKEWKIDSILTDYEPPECLVESYTVFSFIATRLKPINFLIQLYFSAWLNPAQSSVT
;
A
#
# COMPACT_ATOMS: atom_id res chain seq x y z
N MET A 1 -4.70 16.37 -10.91
CA MET A 1 -5.93 15.65 -10.49
C MET A 1 -7.10 16.36 -11.15
N ASP A 2 -7.32 16.13 -12.45
CA ASP A 2 -7.87 17.20 -13.30
C ASP A 2 -9.38 17.09 -13.55
N ASN A 3 -10.07 16.21 -12.82
CA ASN A 3 -11.53 16.11 -12.84
C ASN A 3 -12.06 15.60 -11.49
N ILE A 4 -11.87 16.38 -10.43
CA ILE A 4 -12.49 16.14 -9.12
C ILE A 4 -13.63 17.15 -8.96
N THR A 5 -14.83 16.66 -8.63
CA THR A 5 -16.01 17.50 -8.40
C THR A 5 -15.86 18.30 -7.10
N GLN A 6 -16.63 19.37 -6.92
CA GLN A 6 -16.52 20.16 -5.69
C GLN A 6 -16.95 19.37 -4.44
N GLU A 7 -17.93 18.48 -4.58
CA GLU A 7 -18.40 17.62 -3.49
C GLU A 7 -17.30 16.65 -3.03
N GLU A 8 -16.59 16.04 -3.98
CA GLU A 8 -15.46 15.15 -3.69
C GLU A 8 -14.32 15.88 -2.97
N LYS A 9 -14.02 17.13 -3.36
CA LYS A 9 -13.03 17.96 -2.65
C LYS A 9 -13.44 18.20 -1.19
N ASN A 10 -14.71 18.51 -0.96
CA ASN A 10 -15.22 18.76 0.38
C ASN A 10 -15.08 17.50 1.26
N VAL A 11 -15.37 16.31 0.74
CA VAL A 11 -15.18 15.05 1.46
C VAL A 11 -13.72 14.83 1.82
N VAL A 12 -12.81 15.06 0.86
CA VAL A 12 -11.36 14.92 1.07
C VAL A 12 -10.85 15.88 2.14
N ASP A 13 -11.31 17.13 2.11
CA ASP A 13 -10.94 18.16 3.09
C ASP A 13 -11.48 17.84 4.49
N GLU A 14 -12.72 17.38 4.60
CA GLU A 14 -13.30 16.95 5.88
C GLU A 14 -12.58 15.73 6.45
N LEU A 15 -12.26 14.74 5.60
CA LEU A 15 -11.50 13.55 6.00
C LEU A 15 -10.13 13.96 6.57
N ARG A 16 -9.44 14.92 5.91
CA ARG A 16 -8.17 15.47 6.40
C ARG A 16 -8.33 16.13 7.77
N LYS A 17 -9.31 17.01 7.94
CA LYS A 17 -9.55 17.71 9.21
C LYS A 17 -9.80 16.73 10.36
N ARG A 18 -10.55 15.66 10.13
CA ARG A 18 -10.89 14.67 11.16
C ARG A 18 -9.71 13.80 11.61
N THR A 19 -8.73 13.61 10.73
CA THR A 19 -7.61 12.68 10.96
C THR A 19 -6.26 13.38 11.20
N ILE A 20 -6.24 14.72 11.18
CA ILE A 20 -5.01 15.53 11.31
C ILE A 20 -4.21 15.25 12.59
N ASN A 21 -4.89 14.94 13.69
CA ASN A 21 -4.25 14.70 14.99
C ASN A 21 -3.61 13.30 15.11
N GLU A 22 -3.92 12.38 14.20
CA GLU A 22 -3.47 10.98 14.27
C GLU A 22 -2.37 10.65 13.28
N MET A 23 -2.16 11.49 12.26
CA MET A 23 -1.21 11.26 11.18
C MET A 23 0.17 11.86 11.44
N THR A 24 1.21 11.20 10.89
CA THR A 24 2.57 11.74 10.80
C THR A 24 2.61 12.91 9.81
N SER A 25 3.48 13.91 10.05
CA SER A 25 3.67 15.09 9.16
C SER A 25 3.86 14.71 7.69
N LYS A 26 4.65 13.66 7.42
CA LYS A 26 4.91 13.16 6.06
C LYS A 26 3.66 12.70 5.32
N LEU A 27 2.68 12.12 6.02
CA LEU A 27 1.44 11.67 5.39
C LEU A 27 0.45 12.82 5.20
N LEU A 28 0.54 13.87 6.02
CA LEU A 28 -0.30 15.08 5.90
C LEU A 28 0.08 15.93 4.69
N GLU A 29 1.35 15.89 4.27
CA GLU A 29 1.86 16.57 3.08
C GLU A 29 1.38 15.91 1.78
N ASP A 30 1.04 14.61 1.79
CA ASP A 30 0.56 13.89 0.61
C ASP A 30 -0.97 13.96 0.50
N ASP A 31 -1.45 14.99 -0.20
CA ASP A 31 -2.86 15.20 -0.53
C ASP A 31 -3.51 13.98 -1.24
N SER A 32 -2.71 13.18 -1.95
CA SER A 32 -3.22 12.02 -2.68
C SER A 32 -3.65 10.87 -1.76
N VAL A 33 -3.16 10.83 -0.51
CA VAL A 33 -3.58 9.83 0.49
C VAL A 33 -5.08 9.93 0.73
N PHE A 34 -5.54 11.11 1.12
CA PHE A 34 -6.95 11.36 1.43
C PHE A 34 -7.85 11.05 0.24
N TYR A 35 -7.43 11.47 -0.96
CA TYR A 35 -8.17 11.17 -2.19
C TYR A 35 -8.26 9.67 -2.47
N ARG A 36 -7.16 8.91 -2.33
CA ARG A 36 -7.16 7.46 -2.56
C ARG A 36 -8.11 6.74 -1.61
N PHE A 37 -8.12 7.10 -0.33
CA PHE A 37 -9.01 6.49 0.67
C PHE A 37 -10.47 6.89 0.46
N ALA A 38 -10.75 8.16 0.17
CA ALA A 38 -12.09 8.61 -0.16
C ALA A 38 -12.62 7.90 -1.41
N LYS A 39 -11.83 7.86 -2.49
CA LYS A 39 -12.20 7.19 -3.75
C LYS A 39 -12.43 5.69 -3.58
N ALA A 40 -11.66 5.01 -2.72
CA ALA A 40 -11.84 3.58 -2.47
C ALA A 40 -13.16 3.22 -1.77
N ARG A 41 -13.88 4.21 -1.24
CA ARG A 41 -15.18 4.07 -0.57
C ARG A 41 -16.25 4.94 -1.23
N ASP A 42 -16.09 5.24 -2.52
CA ASP A 42 -17.04 6.03 -3.30
C ASP A 42 -17.36 7.40 -2.65
N PHE A 43 -16.37 8.00 -1.99
CA PHE A 43 -16.47 9.23 -1.23
C PHE A 43 -17.45 9.19 -0.03
N ASP A 44 -17.74 7.99 0.50
CA ASP A 44 -18.36 7.84 1.81
C ASP A 44 -17.38 8.26 2.91
N LEU A 45 -17.72 9.35 3.62
CA LEU A 45 -16.84 9.95 4.62
C LEU A 45 -16.61 9.02 5.83
N ALA A 46 -17.63 8.29 6.28
CA ALA A 46 -17.54 7.47 7.49
C ALA A 46 -16.70 6.21 7.23
N GLU A 47 -16.93 5.54 6.10
CA GLU A 47 -16.17 4.35 5.70
C GLU A 47 -14.74 4.70 5.32
N ALA A 48 -14.51 5.82 4.62
CA ALA A 48 -13.16 6.30 4.32
C ALA A 48 -12.38 6.64 5.59
N GLU A 49 -13.02 7.28 6.57
CA GLU A 49 -12.43 7.57 7.88
C GLU A 49 -12.06 6.30 8.64
N ALA A 50 -12.97 5.33 8.71
CA ALA A 50 -12.70 4.04 9.36
C ALA A 50 -11.53 3.30 8.70
N MET A 51 -11.45 3.32 7.37
CA MET A 51 -10.34 2.71 6.62
C MET A 51 -9.01 3.43 6.86
N LEU A 52 -9.02 4.76 6.85
CA LEU A 52 -7.83 5.58 7.07
C LEU A 52 -7.28 5.41 8.50
N ARG A 53 -8.14 5.37 9.52
CA ARG A 53 -7.73 5.11 10.92
C ARG A 53 -7.08 3.74 11.08
N LYS A 54 -7.64 2.70 10.45
CA LYS A 54 -7.02 1.37 10.40
C LYS A 54 -5.65 1.40 9.72
N HIS A 55 -5.53 2.14 8.61
CA HIS A 55 -4.25 2.32 7.93
C HIS A 55 -3.20 2.98 8.83
N ILE A 56 -3.56 4.06 9.53
CA ILE A 56 -2.68 4.76 10.46
C ILE A 56 -2.23 3.82 11.59
N ALA A 57 -3.18 3.09 12.20
CA ALA A 57 -2.87 2.13 13.26
C ALA A 57 -1.88 1.05 12.80
N TRP A 58 -2.12 0.47 11.62
CA TRP A 58 -1.21 -0.52 11.02
C TRP A 58 0.19 0.04 10.77
N ARG A 59 0.30 1.26 10.21
CA ARG A 59 1.61 1.90 10.01
C ARG A 59 2.38 2.06 11.30
N LYS A 60 1.68 2.41 12.39
CA LYS A 60 2.26 2.66 13.70
C LYS A 60 2.70 1.36 14.38
N GLU A 61 1.88 0.32 14.29
CA GLU A 61 2.16 -1.02 14.82
C GLU A 61 3.40 -1.64 14.15
N TRP A 62 3.49 -1.55 12.83
CA TRP A 62 4.55 -2.17 12.03
C TRP A 62 5.73 -1.26 11.74
N LYS A 63 5.76 -0.04 12.33
CA LYS A 63 6.82 0.96 12.14
C LYS A 63 7.17 1.19 10.67
N ILE A 64 6.13 1.27 9.82
CA ILE A 64 6.28 1.36 8.36
C ILE A 64 7.03 2.62 7.94
N ASP A 65 6.99 3.69 8.76
CA ASP A 65 7.70 4.93 8.47
C ASP A 65 9.24 4.74 8.49
N SER A 66 9.77 3.80 9.27
CA SER A 66 11.20 3.49 9.38
C SER A 66 11.62 2.18 8.71
N ILE A 67 10.71 1.52 7.98
CA ILE A 67 11.01 0.22 7.36
C ILE A 67 12.20 0.27 6.40
N LEU A 68 12.40 1.38 5.70
CA LEU A 68 13.51 1.51 4.74
C LEU A 68 14.88 1.63 5.41
N THR A 69 14.92 1.97 6.70
CA THR A 69 16.17 2.09 7.47
C THR A 69 16.38 0.92 8.40
N ASP A 70 15.31 0.38 8.99
CA ASP A 70 15.40 -0.55 10.12
C ASP A 70 15.29 -2.02 9.68
N TYR A 71 14.77 -2.27 8.47
CA TYR A 71 14.54 -3.63 7.99
C TYR A 71 15.72 -4.14 7.17
N GLU A 72 16.39 -5.16 7.71
CA GLU A 72 17.35 -5.97 6.96
C GLU A 72 16.66 -7.25 6.45
N PRO A 73 16.48 -7.39 5.13
CA PRO A 73 15.87 -8.60 4.58
C PRO A 73 16.80 -9.81 4.80
N PRO A 74 16.27 -10.99 5.18
CA PRO A 74 17.06 -12.21 5.27
C PRO A 74 17.65 -12.60 3.91
N GLU A 75 18.84 -13.19 3.94
CA GLU A 75 19.67 -13.49 2.77
C GLU A 75 18.93 -14.30 1.69
N CYS A 76 18.13 -15.28 2.10
CA CYS A 76 17.33 -16.09 1.18
C CYS A 76 16.33 -15.27 0.34
N LEU A 77 15.80 -14.17 0.88
CA LEU A 77 14.94 -13.27 0.13
C LEU A 77 15.76 -12.45 -0.86
N VAL A 78 16.93 -11.94 -0.45
CA VAL A 78 17.82 -11.15 -1.32
C VAL A 78 18.23 -11.95 -2.55
N GLU A 79 18.62 -13.21 -2.40
CA GLU A 79 18.99 -14.08 -3.52
C GLU A 79 17.81 -14.30 -4.49
N SER A 80 16.63 -14.61 -3.96
CA SER A 80 15.45 -14.84 -4.80
C SER A 80 14.99 -13.58 -5.55
N TYR A 81 14.97 -12.42 -4.89
CA TYR A 81 14.50 -11.16 -5.49
C TYR A 81 15.54 -10.54 -6.43
N THR A 82 16.84 -10.70 -6.18
CA THR A 82 17.88 -10.23 -7.11
C THR A 82 17.78 -10.96 -8.45
N VAL A 83 17.65 -12.29 -8.44
CA VAL A 83 17.41 -13.09 -9.65
C VAL A 83 16.13 -12.62 -10.36
N PHE A 84 15.06 -12.34 -9.61
CA PHE A 84 13.78 -11.88 -10.16
C PHE A 84 13.87 -10.47 -10.79
N SER A 85 14.59 -9.55 -10.14
CA SER A 85 14.86 -8.18 -10.62
C SER A 85 15.64 -8.15 -11.93
N PHE A 86 16.67 -9.01 -12.05
CA PHE A 86 17.47 -9.15 -13.27
C PHE A 86 16.68 -9.75 -14.44
N ILE A 87 15.75 -10.69 -14.17
CA ILE A 87 14.89 -11.28 -15.21
C ILE A 87 13.80 -10.29 -15.64
N ALA A 88 13.19 -9.57 -14.69
CA ALA A 88 12.10 -8.63 -14.95
C ALA A 88 12.56 -7.39 -15.75
N THR A 89 13.79 -6.91 -15.57
CA THR A 89 14.32 -5.80 -16.39
C THR A 89 14.53 -6.16 -17.86
N ARG A 90 14.52 -7.46 -18.20
CA ARG A 90 14.62 -7.96 -19.59
C ARG A 90 13.25 -8.19 -20.26
N LEU A 91 12.15 -8.13 -19.51
CA LEU A 91 10.78 -8.36 -20.00
C LEU A 91 9.91 -7.13 -19.70
N LYS A 92 9.28 -6.55 -20.74
CA LYS A 92 8.59 -5.24 -20.69
C LYS A 92 7.61 -5.07 -19.49
N PRO A 93 7.45 -3.85 -18.95
CA PRO A 93 7.17 -3.65 -17.52
C PRO A 93 5.70 -3.69 -17.06
N ILE A 94 4.72 -3.99 -17.91
CA ILE A 94 3.32 -3.60 -17.61
C ILE A 94 2.45 -4.67 -16.92
N ASN A 95 2.87 -5.94 -16.78
CA ASN A 95 1.92 -6.97 -16.29
C ASN A 95 2.39 -7.86 -15.13
N PHE A 96 3.47 -7.50 -14.44
CA PHE A 96 4.15 -8.47 -13.58
C PHE A 96 3.66 -8.53 -12.13
N LEU A 97 3.05 -7.47 -11.60
CA LEU A 97 2.69 -7.41 -10.18
C LEU A 97 1.46 -8.23 -9.78
N ILE A 98 0.65 -8.71 -10.74
CA ILE A 98 -0.52 -9.58 -10.45
C ILE A 98 -0.17 -11.08 -10.56
N GLN A 99 0.90 -11.44 -11.27
CA GLN A 99 1.23 -12.84 -11.58
C GLN A 99 1.94 -13.59 -10.44
N LEU A 100 2.69 -12.89 -9.59
CA LEU A 100 3.49 -13.49 -8.51
C LEU A 100 2.64 -14.10 -7.38
N TYR A 101 1.46 -13.54 -7.09
CA TYR A 101 0.59 -14.07 -6.03
C TYR A 101 -0.23 -15.29 -6.46
N PHE A 102 -0.53 -15.44 -7.76
CA PHE A 102 -1.39 -16.52 -8.23
C PHE A 102 -0.65 -17.86 -8.38
N SER A 103 0.65 -17.84 -8.69
CA SER A 103 1.45 -19.06 -8.88
C SER A 103 1.90 -19.72 -7.57
N ALA A 104 2.15 -18.93 -6.52
CA ALA A 104 2.53 -19.45 -5.21
C ALA A 104 1.35 -20.10 -4.44
N TRP A 105 0.11 -19.66 -4.71
CA TRP A 105 -1.09 -20.19 -4.06
C TRP A 105 -1.63 -21.47 -4.73
N LEU A 106 -1.32 -21.70 -6.01
CA LEU A 106 -1.79 -22.85 -6.79
C LEU A 106 -0.94 -24.12 -6.64
N ASN A 107 0.18 -24.09 -5.90
CA ASN A 107 1.03 -25.27 -5.70
C ASN A 107 1.21 -25.67 -4.22
N PRO A 108 0.14 -26.10 -3.53
CA PRO A 108 0.26 -26.72 -2.21
C PRO A 108 0.46 -28.24 -2.33
N ALA A 109 1.48 -28.72 -3.05
CA ALA A 109 1.86 -30.13 -2.99
C ALA A 109 3.19 -30.39 -3.73
N GLN A 110 4.34 -30.24 -3.05
CA GLN A 110 5.49 -31.16 -3.16
C GLN A 110 6.38 -30.98 -1.91
N SER A 111 5.85 -31.33 -0.74
CA SER A 111 6.65 -31.65 0.44
C SER A 111 6.30 -33.06 0.90
N SER A 112 6.86 -34.07 0.21
CA SER A 112 6.90 -35.43 0.71
C SER A 112 8.23 -36.07 0.33
N VAL A 113 9.13 -36.12 1.33
CA VAL A 113 9.90 -37.29 1.76
C VAL A 113 10.24 -38.31 0.66
N THR A 114 11.53 -38.43 0.34
CA THR A 114 12.40 -39.59 0.65
C THR A 114 13.84 -39.24 0.37
#